data_AF-A0A534SY26-F1
#
_entry.id   AF-A0A534SY26-F1
#
_cell.length_a   1.000
_cell.length_b   1.000
_cell.length_c   1.000
_cell.angle_alpha   90.00
_cell.angle_beta   90.00
_cell.angle_gamma   90.00
#
_symmetry.space_group_name_H-M   'P 1'
#
loop_
_entity.id
_entity.type
_entity.pdbx_description
1 polymer ?
#
loop_
_entity_poly.entity_id
_entity_poly.type
_entity_poly.pdbx_seq_one_letter_code
_entity_poly.pdbx_strand_id
1 'polypeptide(L)'
;VVPTIVALRDKVEGIRRREVERGLTALGAADPRLPEVLERVTSAIVNKILHGPLTALRRHEAHAGEAFYVEAARRLFRLGADPDDEEE
;
A
#
# COMPACT_ATOMS: atom_id res chain seq x y z
N VAL A 1 0.39 16.70 5.29
CA VAL A 1 -0.04 15.42 4.65
C VAL A 1 1.08 14.37 4.38
N VAL A 2 2.34 14.79 4.14
CA VAL A 2 3.43 13.92 3.68
C VAL A 2 3.66 12.64 4.52
N PRO A 3 3.68 12.68 5.87
CA PRO A 3 3.88 11.46 6.68
C PRO A 3 2.79 10.40 6.44
N THR A 4 1.56 10.83 6.22
CA THR A 4 0.43 9.93 5.92
C THR A 4 0.57 9.29 4.54
N ILE A 5 1.07 10.04 3.55
CA ILE A 5 1.35 9.52 2.20
C ILE A 5 2.43 8.43 2.26
N VAL A 6 3.49 8.66 3.04
CA VAL A 6 4.58 7.69 3.23
C VAL A 6 4.05 6.43 3.91
N ALA A 7 3.37 6.57 5.06
CA ALA A 7 2.80 5.44 5.78
C ALA A 7 1.83 4.61 4.93
N LEU A 8 1.00 5.27 4.09
CA LEU A 8 0.09 4.57 3.19
C LEU A 8 0.83 3.77 2.12
N ARG A 9 1.88 4.34 1.53
CA ARG A 9 2.73 3.63 0.56
C ARG A 9 3.37 2.41 1.20
N ASP A 10 3.98 2.60 2.36
CA ASP A 10 4.72 1.54 3.05
C ASP A 10 3.80 0.39 3.46
N LYS A 11 2.59 0.70 3.96
CA LYS A 11 1.61 -0.33 4.30
C LYS A 11 1.17 -1.16 3.10
N VAL A 12 0.76 -0.51 2.01
CA VAL A 12 0.27 -1.22 0.82
C VAL A 12 1.39 -2.01 0.14
N GLU A 13 2.60 -1.46 0.11
CA GLU A 13 3.77 -2.16 -0.40
C GLU A 13 4.20 -3.33 0.49
N GLY A 14 4.08 -3.19 1.82
CA GLY A 14 4.30 -4.28 2.77
C GLY A 14 3.34 -5.44 2.55
N ILE A 15 2.05 -5.16 2.38
CA ILE A 15 1.03 -6.16 2.02
C ILE A 15 1.41 -6.84 0.70
N ARG A 16 1.73 -6.06 -0.34
CA ARG A 16 2.12 -6.59 -1.66
C ARG A 16 3.27 -7.60 -1.55
N ARG A 17 4.35 -7.23 -0.85
CA ARG A 17 5.53 -8.09 -0.70
C ARG A 17 5.21 -9.38 0.06
N ARG A 18 4.48 -9.28 1.18
CA ARG A 18 4.07 -10.47 1.96
C ARG A 18 3.24 -11.44 1.11
N GLU A 19 2.30 -10.93 0.31
CA GLU A 19 1.46 -11.77 -0.53
C GLU A 19 2.23 -12.39 -1.71
N VAL A 20 3.15 -11.64 -2.33
CA VAL A 20 4.03 -12.18 -3.39
C VAL A 20 4.94 -13.28 -2.82
N GLU A 21 5.56 -13.04 -1.66
CA GLU A 21 6.41 -14.01 -0.98
C GLU A 21 5.63 -15.29 -0.63
N ARG A 22 4.46 -15.15 0.03
CA ARG A 22 3.56 -16.28 0.34
C ARG A 22 3.19 -17.07 -0.90
N GLY A 23 2.82 -16.38 -1.99
CA GLY A 23 2.46 -17.01 -3.26
C GLY A 23 3.63 -17.76 -3.91
N LEU A 24 4.84 -17.18 -3.87
CA LEU A 24 6.04 -17.83 -4.39
C LEU A 24 6.45 -19.05 -3.56
N THR A 25 6.39 -18.97 -2.22
CA THR A 25 6.69 -20.10 -1.34
C THR A 25 5.71 -21.26 -1.56
N ALA A 26 4.42 -20.97 -1.76
CA ALA A 26 3.40 -22.00 -1.98
C ALA A 26 3.56 -22.76 -3.31
N LEU A 27 4.17 -22.15 -4.33
CA LEU A 27 4.33 -22.73 -5.67
C LEU A 27 5.56 -23.64 -5.81
N GLY A 28 6.48 -23.67 -4.84
CA GLY A 28 7.65 -24.54 -4.86
C GLY A 28 8.67 -24.20 -5.95
N ALA A 29 9.22 -25.21 -6.65
CA ALA A 29 10.16 -25.02 -7.76
C ALA A 29 9.44 -24.41 -8.98
N ALA A 30 9.19 -23.11 -8.90
CA ALA A 30 8.49 -22.34 -9.92
C ALA A 30 9.40 -22.03 -11.13
N ASP A 31 8.76 -21.68 -12.26
CA ASP A 31 9.44 -21.05 -13.40
C ASP A 31 10.30 -19.87 -12.89
N PRO A 32 11.60 -19.82 -13.21
CA PRO A 32 12.49 -18.74 -12.77
C PRO A 32 12.02 -17.34 -13.21
N ARG A 33 11.11 -17.23 -14.18
CA ARG A 33 10.51 -15.97 -14.65
C ARG A 33 9.32 -15.51 -13.81
N LEU A 34 8.71 -16.40 -13.04
CA LEU A 34 7.48 -16.10 -12.29
C LEU A 34 7.65 -14.99 -11.24
N PRO A 35 8.74 -14.94 -10.44
CA PRO A 35 8.94 -13.85 -9.48
C PRO A 35 8.91 -12.48 -10.15
N GLU A 36 9.62 -12.31 -11.28
CA GLU A 36 9.67 -11.05 -12.01
C GLU A 36 8.29 -10.64 -12.56
N VAL A 37 7.53 -11.60 -13.11
CA VAL A 37 6.18 -11.35 -13.62
C VAL A 37 5.25 -10.90 -12.49
N LEU A 38 5.29 -11.58 -11.34
CA LEU A 38 4.47 -11.23 -10.17
C LEU A 38 4.85 -9.86 -9.61
N GLU A 39 6.14 -9.56 -9.47
CA GLU A 39 6.62 -8.25 -9.05
C GLU A 39 6.08 -7.14 -9.96
N ARG A 40 6.18 -7.32 -11.28
CA ARG A 40 5.71 -6.32 -12.25
C ARG A 40 4.21 -6.11 -12.19
N VAL A 41 3.42 -7.19 -12.19
CA VAL A 41 1.95 -7.11 -12.20
C VAL A 41 1.43 -6.52 -10.90
N THR A 42 1.91 -7.01 -9.76
CA THR A 42 1.46 -6.53 -8.45
C THR A 42 1.86 -5.08 -8.20
N SER A 43 3.07 -4.68 -8.62
CA SER A 43 3.51 -3.27 -8.53
C SER A 43 2.61 -2.35 -9.37
N ALA A 44 2.22 -2.79 -10.58
CA ALA A 44 1.31 -2.03 -11.42
C ALA A 44 -0.08 -1.88 -10.78
N ILE A 45 -0.59 -2.91 -10.10
CA ILE A 45 -1.85 -2.88 -9.36
C ILE A 45 -1.76 -1.88 -8.20
N VAL A 46 -0.72 -1.98 -7.36
CA VAL A 46 -0.51 -1.06 -6.23
C VAL A 46 -0.39 0.38 -6.70
N ASN A 47 0.37 0.64 -7.75
CA ASN A 47 0.50 2.00 -8.31
C ASN A 47 -0.84 2.57 -8.78
N LYS A 48 -1.68 1.76 -9.44
CA LYS A 48 -3.02 2.16 -9.88
C LYS A 48 -3.95 2.46 -8.73
N ILE A 49 -3.94 1.63 -7.68
CA ILE A 49 -4.74 1.83 -6.46
C ILE A 49 -4.29 3.12 -5.76
N LEU A 50 -2.98 3.31 -5.57
CA LEU A 50 -2.44 4.44 -4.83
C LEU A 50 -2.53 5.77 -5.57
N HIS A 51 -2.63 5.76 -6.91
CA HIS A 51 -2.72 7.01 -7.67
C HIS A 51 -3.86 7.91 -7.19
N GLY A 52 -5.07 7.36 -7.01
CA GLY A 52 -6.26 8.12 -6.59
C GLY A 52 -6.12 8.74 -5.18
N PRO A 53 -5.93 7.93 -4.12
CA PRO A 53 -5.81 8.41 -2.75
C PRO A 53 -4.66 9.40 -2.56
N LEU A 54 -3.49 9.14 -3.16
CA LEU A 54 -2.33 10.03 -3.03
C LEU A 54 -2.55 11.37 -3.75
N THR A 55 -3.23 11.37 -4.90
CA THR A 55 -3.59 12.60 -5.60
C THR A 55 -4.57 13.43 -4.79
N ALA A 56 -5.60 12.80 -4.19
CA ALA A 56 -6.56 13.48 -3.34
C ALA A 56 -5.89 14.10 -2.11
N LEU A 57 -5.05 13.33 -1.41
CA LEU A 57 -4.30 13.80 -0.24
C LEU A 57 -3.41 15.01 -0.57
N ARG A 58 -2.67 14.98 -1.68
CA ARG A 58 -1.83 16.10 -2.13
C ARG A 58 -2.63 17.35 -2.51
N ARG A 59 -3.80 17.18 -3.15
CA ARG A 59 -4.64 18.31 -3.55
C ARG A 59 -5.23 19.05 -2.35
N HIS A 60 -5.57 18.33 -1.29
CA HIS A 60 -6.16 18.92 -0.08
C HIS A 60 -5.15 19.54 0.88
N GLU A 61 -3.84 19.31 0.71
CA GLU A 61 -2.77 20.04 1.42
C GLU A 61 -2.83 21.55 1.18
N ALA A 62 -3.39 21.99 0.04
CA ALA A 62 -3.51 23.40 -0.32
C ALA A 62 -4.80 24.08 0.20
N HIS A 63 -5.71 23.36 0.87
CA HIS A 63 -7.05 23.87 1.23
C HIS A 63 -7.46 23.47 2.67
N ALA A 64 -8.40 24.21 3.27
CA ALA A 64 -8.88 24.05 4.65
C ALA A 64 -9.53 22.69 5.01
N GLY A 65 -9.56 21.71 4.10
CA GLY A 65 -10.06 20.35 4.30
C GLY A 65 -8.99 19.29 4.55
N GLU A 66 -7.71 19.67 4.65
CA GLU A 66 -6.58 18.72 4.80
C GLU A 66 -6.78 17.73 5.95
N ALA A 67 -7.19 18.22 7.13
CA ALA A 67 -7.32 17.42 8.34
C ALA A 67 -8.32 16.26 8.19
N PHE A 68 -9.44 16.48 7.49
CA PHE A 68 -10.47 15.45 7.30
C PHE A 68 -9.96 14.28 6.48
N TYR A 69 -9.32 14.55 5.33
CA TYR A 69 -8.83 13.48 4.45
C TYR A 69 -7.61 12.77 5.04
N VAL A 70 -6.75 13.48 5.76
CA VAL A 70 -5.62 12.88 6.49
C VAL A 70 -6.11 11.91 7.57
N GLU A 71 -7.07 12.34 8.39
CA GLU A 71 -7.66 11.47 9.44
C GLU A 71 -8.43 10.30 8.84
N ALA A 72 -9.21 10.52 7.78
CA ALA A 72 -9.90 9.44 7.07
C ALA A 72 -8.92 8.40 6.53
N ALA A 73 -7.83 8.83 5.87
CA ALA A 73 -6.80 7.92 5.37
C ALA A 73 -6.12 7.14 6.51
N ARG A 74 -5.78 7.81 7.62
CA ARG A 74 -5.19 7.15 8.79
C ARG A 74 -6.11 6.09 9.38
N ARG A 75 -7.42 6.35 9.48
CA ARG A 75 -8.39 5.39 10.02
C ARG A 75 -8.68 4.23 9.07
N LEU A 76 -8.96 4.52 7.81
CA LEU A 76 -9.30 3.51 6.79
C LEU A 76 -8.16 2.52 6.57
N PHE A 77 -6.91 2.99 6.64
CA PHE A 77 -5.73 2.17 6.43
C PHE A 77 -4.96 1.89 7.73
N ARG A 78 -5.49 2.22 8.90
CA ARG A 78 -4.82 2.04 10.21
C ARG A 78 -3.35 2.50 10.18
N LEU A 79 -3.09 3.69 9.66
CA LEU A 79 -1.72 4.20 9.47
C LEU A 79 -1.18 4.69 10.82
N GLY A 80 -0.12 4.05 11.31
CA GLY A 80 0.46 4.32 12.64
C GLY A 80 -0.02 3.38 13.75
N ALA A 81 -0.85 2.38 13.42
CA ALA A 81 -1.04 1.20 14.26
C ALA A 81 0.11 0.20 14.03
N ASP A 82 0.41 -0.64 15.01
CA ASP A 82 1.48 -1.64 14.88
C ASP A 82 1.08 -2.64 13.78
N PRO A 83 1.95 -2.99 12.81
CA PRO A 83 1.65 -3.97 11.76
C PRO A 83 1.17 -5.34 12.28
N ASP A 84 1.39 -5.65 13.55
CA ASP A 84 0.95 -6.88 14.21
C ASP A 84 -0.55 -6.87 14.59
N ASP A 85 -1.23 -5.72 14.51
CA ASP A 85 -2.69 -5.59 14.74
C ASP A 85 -3.55 -6.06 13.53
N GLU A 86 -2.92 -6.65 12.51
CA GLU A 86 -3.57 -7.14 11.28
C GLU A 86 -3.94 -8.64 11.33
N GLU A 87 -3.51 -9.37 12.37
CA GLU A 87 -3.85 -10.78 12.59
C GLU A 87 -5.12 -10.96 13.46
N GLU A 88 -6.27 -10.47 12.97
CA GLU A 88 -7.61 -10.91 13.42
C GLU A 88 -8.52 -11.19 12.21
#